data_AF-A0A7V4Y816-F1
#
_entry.id   AF-A0A7V4Y816-F1
#
_cell.length_a   1.000
_cell.length_b   1.000
_cell.length_c   1.000
_cell.angle_alpha   90.00
_cell.angle_beta   90.00
_cell.angle_gamma   90.00
#
_symmetry.space_group_name_H-M   'P 1'
#
loop_
_entity.id
_entity.type
_entity.pdbx_description
1 polymer ?
#
loop_
_entity_poly.entity_id
_entity_poly.type
_entity_poly.pdbx_seq_one_letter_code
_entity_poly.pdbx_strand_id
1 'polypeptide(L)'
;MKCARLENLLLPYLENELSPEKKLEVEAHLRTCQNCSRELENLKKVSLLLASFPEFEVSPALQTRLYSLPAQFEMERRPRWHLLDFFLKPSAQPVIAAACIFLIFISFFFYHPDGRYLSQSFKEKINLSLGRIEKTVAKMEGIPGYLPLVQKNIIDSLKHIFQPRADMSEKI
;
A
#
# COMPACT_ATOMS: atom_id res chain seq x y z
N MET A 1 -31.25 9.23 -8.62
CA MET A 1 -29.88 9.65 -9.00
C MET A 1 -29.65 11.10 -8.53
N LYS A 2 -28.41 11.48 -8.16
CA LYS A 2 -28.07 12.86 -7.74
C LYS A 2 -27.55 13.67 -8.95
N CYS A 3 -27.85 14.97 -9.01
CA CYS A 3 -27.46 15.85 -10.13
C CYS A 3 -25.94 15.84 -10.38
N ALA A 4 -25.10 15.90 -9.33
CA ALA A 4 -23.64 15.85 -9.46
C ALA A 4 -23.11 14.57 -10.13
N ARG A 5 -23.84 13.46 -10.01
CA ARG A 5 -23.49 12.20 -10.70
C ARG A 5 -23.91 12.24 -12.17
N LEU A 6 -24.94 12.99 -12.50
CA LEU A 6 -25.47 13.11 -13.86
C LEU A 6 -24.56 13.93 -14.75
N GLU A 7 -23.97 14.99 -14.21
CA GLU A 7 -23.05 15.88 -14.94
C GLU A 7 -21.93 15.11 -15.65
N ASN A 8 -21.34 14.12 -14.96
CA ASN A 8 -20.31 13.24 -15.53
C ASN A 8 -20.83 12.20 -16.53
N LEU A 9 -22.14 11.98 -16.58
CA LEU A 9 -22.80 11.02 -17.47
C LEU A 9 -23.48 11.69 -18.66
N LEU A 10 -23.59 13.02 -18.69
CA LEU A 10 -24.23 13.76 -19.79
C LEU A 10 -23.46 13.64 -21.11
N LEU A 11 -22.12 13.76 -21.09
CA LEU A 11 -21.29 13.60 -22.29
C LEU A 11 -21.37 12.16 -22.85
N PRO A 12 -21.08 11.11 -22.05
CA PRO A 12 -21.24 9.73 -22.51
C PRO A 12 -22.66 9.39 -22.95
N TYR A 13 -23.69 10.03 -22.36
CA TYR A 13 -25.07 9.89 -22.81
C TYR A 13 -25.28 10.47 -24.21
N LEU A 14 -24.70 11.65 -24.49
CA LEU A 14 -24.80 12.34 -25.77
C LEU A 14 -24.07 11.57 -26.89
N GLU A 15 -22.96 10.92 -26.55
CA GLU A 15 -22.16 10.08 -27.46
C GLU A 15 -22.67 8.64 -27.58
N ASN A 16 -23.78 8.29 -26.90
CA ASN A 16 -24.34 6.93 -26.81
C ASN A 16 -23.35 5.86 -26.28
N GLU A 17 -22.42 6.24 -25.41
CA GLU A 17 -21.43 5.34 -24.80
C GLU A 17 -21.91 4.70 -23.48
N LEU A 18 -23.12 5.04 -23.01
CA LEU A 18 -23.67 4.48 -21.79
C LEU A 18 -24.30 3.09 -22.00
N SER A 19 -24.16 2.23 -20.99
CA SER A 19 -24.91 0.97 -20.92
C SER A 19 -26.42 1.24 -20.86
N PRO A 20 -27.27 0.31 -21.35
CA PRO A 20 -28.72 0.51 -21.40
C PRO A 20 -29.34 0.79 -20.03
N GLU A 21 -28.85 0.13 -18.97
CA GLU A 21 -29.28 0.37 -17.59
C GLU A 21 -29.01 1.81 -17.14
N LYS A 22 -27.81 2.32 -17.43
CA LYS A 22 -27.40 3.69 -17.09
C LYS A 22 -28.16 4.72 -17.90
N LYS A 23 -28.49 4.41 -19.16
CA LYS A 23 -29.30 5.28 -20.02
C LYS A 23 -30.70 5.49 -19.43
N LEU A 24 -31.34 4.42 -18.95
CA LEU A 24 -32.65 4.51 -18.28
C LEU A 24 -32.59 5.33 -16.98
N GLU A 25 -31.55 5.16 -16.17
CA GLU A 25 -31.34 5.97 -14.95
C GLU A 25 -31.21 7.48 -15.27
N VAL A 26 -30.46 7.81 -16.32
CA VAL A 26 -30.28 9.18 -16.80
C VAL A 26 -31.60 9.76 -17.31
N GLU A 27 -32.32 9.02 -18.16
CA GLU A 27 -33.61 9.46 -18.72
C GLU A 27 -34.67 9.70 -17.63
N ALA A 28 -34.74 8.82 -16.63
CA ALA A 28 -35.64 8.99 -15.49
C ALA A 28 -35.32 10.28 -14.71
N HIS A 29 -34.04 10.61 -14.54
CA HIS A 29 -33.63 11.84 -13.87
C HIS A 29 -33.89 13.09 -14.72
N LEU A 30 -33.65 13.04 -16.03
CA LEU A 30 -33.90 14.17 -16.94
C LEU A 30 -35.39 14.54 -16.99
N ARG A 31 -36.30 13.57 -16.85
CA ARG A 31 -37.75 13.82 -16.76
C ARG A 31 -38.18 14.54 -15.48
N THR A 32 -37.38 14.47 -14.41
CA THR A 32 -37.73 15.00 -13.08
C THR A 32 -36.93 16.24 -12.71
N CYS A 33 -35.74 16.44 -13.28
CA CYS A 33 -34.87 17.56 -12.95
C CYS A 33 -34.69 18.53 -14.14
N GLN A 34 -35.33 19.69 -14.05
CA GLN A 34 -35.29 20.72 -15.09
C GLN A 34 -33.89 21.33 -15.28
N ASN A 35 -33.11 21.48 -14.20
CA ASN A 35 -31.73 21.97 -14.29
C ASN A 35 -30.87 21.06 -15.16
N CYS A 36 -30.91 19.75 -14.91
CA CYS A 36 -30.15 18.77 -15.68
C CYS A 36 -30.61 18.67 -17.13
N SER A 37 -31.92 18.81 -17.40
CA SER A 37 -32.43 18.87 -18.77
C SER A 37 -31.90 20.09 -19.53
N ARG A 38 -31.84 21.25 -18.87
CA ARG A 38 -31.26 22.48 -19.46
C ARG A 38 -29.77 22.33 -19.76
N GLU A 39 -29.01 21.71 -18.87
CA GLU A 39 -27.58 21.44 -19.13
C GLU A 39 -27.39 20.53 -20.35
N LEU A 40 -28.21 19.48 -20.47
CA LEU A 40 -28.18 18.60 -21.65
C LEU A 40 -28.50 19.37 -22.95
N GLU A 41 -29.47 20.27 -22.93
CA GLU A 41 -29.79 21.12 -24.09
C GLU A 41 -28.65 22.06 -24.46
N ASN A 42 -27.98 22.65 -23.47
CA ASN A 42 -26.80 23.49 -23.70
C ASN A 42 -25.68 22.69 -24.37
N LEU A 43 -25.39 21.49 -23.89
CA LEU A 43 -24.39 20.59 -24.49
C LEU A 43 -24.76 20.22 -25.94
N LYS A 44 -26.03 19.94 -26.23
CA LYS A 44 -26.51 19.68 -27.60
C LYS A 44 -26.30 20.88 -28.52
N LYS A 45 -26.57 22.10 -28.05
CA LYS A 45 -26.33 23.33 -28.84
C LYS A 45 -24.85 23.49 -29.17
N VAL A 46 -23.96 23.28 -28.19
CA VAL A 46 -22.51 23.33 -28.40
C VAL A 46 -22.08 22.29 -29.43
N SER A 47 -22.57 21.06 -29.33
CA SER A 47 -22.30 19.98 -30.30
C SER A 47 -22.72 20.35 -31.72
N LEU A 48 -23.91 20.95 -31.89
CA LEU A 48 -24.39 21.42 -33.20
C LEU A 48 -23.54 22.55 -33.77
N LEU A 49 -23.11 23.50 -32.93
CA LEU A 49 -22.21 24.57 -33.35
C LEU A 49 -20.86 24.02 -33.79
N LEU A 50 -20.31 23.05 -33.07
CA LEU A 50 -19.06 22.38 -33.44
C LEU A 50 -19.20 21.59 -34.74
N ALA A 51 -20.34 20.94 -34.96
CA ALA A 51 -20.63 20.21 -36.20
C ALA A 51 -20.74 21.12 -37.44
N SER A 52 -20.99 22.42 -37.27
CA SER A 52 -21.02 23.39 -38.37
C SER A 52 -19.64 23.90 -38.82
N PHE A 53 -18.55 23.50 -38.15
CA PHE A 53 -17.21 23.90 -38.57
C PHE A 53 -16.82 23.22 -39.88
N PRO A 54 -16.07 23.90 -40.76
CA PRO A 54 -15.57 23.31 -41.99
C PRO A 54 -14.62 22.16 -41.66
N GLU A 55 -14.74 21.06 -42.40
CA GLU A 55 -13.87 19.91 -42.28
C GLU A 55 -12.45 20.31 -42.72
N PHE A 56 -11.51 20.34 -41.77
CA PHE A 56 -10.12 20.69 -42.03
C PHE A 56 -9.37 19.46 -42.56
N GLU A 57 -8.85 19.53 -43.78
CA GLU A 57 -7.89 18.54 -44.27
C GLU A 57 -6.60 18.64 -43.46
N VAL A 58 -6.31 17.59 -42.69
CA VAL A 58 -5.10 17.49 -41.88
C VAL A 58 -3.89 17.33 -42.80
N SER A 59 -2.90 18.22 -42.68
CA SER A 59 -1.64 18.14 -43.45
C SER A 59 -1.02 16.73 -43.35
N PRO A 60 -0.60 16.11 -44.46
CA PRO A 60 0.02 14.78 -44.46
C PRO A 60 1.22 14.67 -43.51
N ALA A 61 2.01 15.75 -43.37
CA ALA A 61 3.15 15.81 -42.47
C ALA A 61 2.75 15.69 -40.98
N LEU A 62 1.58 16.21 -40.60
CA LEU A 62 1.04 16.05 -39.25
C LEU A 62 0.55 14.63 -39.00
N GLN A 63 -0.10 14.01 -39.99
CA GLN A 63 -0.57 12.63 -39.89
C GLN A 63 0.61 11.68 -39.65
N THR A 64 1.67 11.77 -40.45
CA THR A 64 2.87 10.94 -40.27
C THR A 64 3.53 11.15 -38.91
N ARG A 65 3.55 12.39 -38.41
CA ARG A 65 4.08 12.70 -37.08
C ARG A 65 3.22 12.11 -35.95
N LEU A 66 1.89 12.14 -36.09
CA LEU A 66 0.96 11.56 -35.12
C LEU A 66 1.08 10.03 -35.08
N TYR A 67 1.14 9.35 -36.23
CA TYR A 67 1.28 7.89 -36.29
C TYR A 67 2.66 7.38 -35.89
N SER A 68 3.69 8.23 -35.92
CA SER A 68 5.03 7.90 -35.42
C SER A 68 5.19 8.18 -33.92
N LEU A 69 4.19 8.74 -33.25
CA LEU A 69 4.24 8.85 -31.79
C LEU A 69 4.20 7.45 -31.19
N PRO A 70 5.20 7.05 -30.39
CA PRO A 70 5.16 5.79 -29.66
C PRO A 70 3.90 5.72 -28.80
N ALA A 71 3.31 4.52 -28.68
CA ALA A 71 2.09 4.22 -27.94
C ALA A 71 2.13 4.53 -26.42
N GLN A 72 3.16 5.22 -25.94
CA GLN A 72 3.32 5.67 -24.55
C GLN A 72 2.28 6.72 -24.11
N PHE A 73 1.35 7.10 -24.98
CA PHE A 73 0.12 7.82 -24.62
C PHE A 73 -1.08 6.88 -24.43
N GLU A 74 -0.87 5.64 -23.98
CA GLU A 74 -1.93 4.92 -23.30
C GLU A 74 -2.38 5.81 -22.13
N MET A 75 -3.49 6.54 -22.32
CA MET A 75 -4.12 7.35 -21.29
C MET A 75 -4.36 6.46 -20.09
N GLU A 76 -3.50 6.61 -19.09
CA GLU A 76 -3.50 5.78 -17.90
C GLU A 76 -4.67 6.18 -17.01
N ARG A 77 -5.88 5.76 -17.38
CA ARG A 77 -7.02 5.60 -16.46
C ARG A 77 -6.88 4.32 -15.62
N ARG A 78 -5.65 3.89 -15.32
CA ARG A 78 -5.41 2.76 -14.43
C ARG A 78 -5.33 3.33 -13.01
N PRO A 79 -6.30 3.03 -12.13
CA PRO A 79 -6.23 3.53 -10.79
C PRO A 79 -5.04 2.86 -10.08
N ARG A 80 -4.51 3.54 -9.05
CA ARG A 80 -3.33 3.22 -8.20
C ARG A 80 -3.27 1.83 -7.53
N TRP A 81 -4.05 0.85 -8.01
CA TRP A 81 -4.27 -0.49 -7.48
C TRP A 81 -3.32 -1.55 -8.07
N HIS A 82 -2.35 -1.17 -8.90
CA HIS A 82 -1.38 -2.13 -9.45
C HIS A 82 -0.56 -2.86 -8.36
N LEU A 83 -0.46 -2.25 -7.17
CA LEU A 83 0.07 -2.91 -5.96
C LEU A 83 -0.90 -3.96 -5.42
N LEU A 84 -2.21 -3.68 -5.37
CA LEU A 84 -3.22 -4.66 -4.97
C LEU A 84 -3.33 -5.81 -5.99
N ASP A 85 -3.25 -5.54 -7.29
CA ASP A 85 -3.26 -6.59 -8.32
C ASP A 85 -2.07 -7.54 -8.19
N PHE A 86 -0.94 -7.08 -7.65
CA PHE A 86 0.21 -7.91 -7.31
C PHE A 86 -0.05 -8.80 -6.07
N PHE A 87 -0.70 -8.26 -5.04
CA PHE A 87 -1.05 -9.01 -3.83
C PHE A 87 -2.25 -9.96 -3.99
N LEU A 88 -3.16 -9.69 -4.94
CA LEU A 88 -4.35 -10.51 -5.23
C LEU A 88 -4.08 -11.61 -6.28
N LYS A 89 -2.84 -11.73 -6.77
CA LYS A 89 -2.45 -12.78 -7.72
C LYS A 89 -2.50 -14.16 -7.02
N PRO A 90 -3.19 -15.18 -7.57
CA PRO A 90 -3.41 -16.47 -6.90
C PRO A 90 -2.13 -17.20 -6.48
N SER A 91 -1.00 -16.91 -7.13
CA SER A 91 0.30 -17.50 -6.81
C SER A 91 0.93 -16.97 -5.51
N ALA A 92 0.53 -15.79 -5.01
CA ALA A 92 1.05 -15.20 -3.78
C ALA A 92 0.27 -15.66 -2.53
N GLN A 93 -0.86 -16.34 -2.72
CA GLN A 93 -1.77 -16.78 -1.66
C GLN A 93 -1.11 -17.63 -0.56
N PRO A 94 -0.20 -18.61 -0.82
CA PRO A 94 0.39 -19.41 0.26
C PRO A 94 1.41 -18.63 1.09
N VAL A 95 2.17 -17.70 0.48
CA VAL A 95 3.20 -16.92 1.18
C VAL A 95 2.54 -15.89 2.11
N ILE A 96 1.50 -15.22 1.62
CA ILE A 96 0.74 -14.24 2.42
C ILE A 96 0.04 -14.94 3.59
N ALA A 97 -0.58 -16.11 3.37
CA ALA A 97 -1.19 -16.88 4.45
C ALA A 97 -0.17 -17.28 5.53
N ALA A 98 1.01 -17.77 5.15
CA ALA A 98 2.07 -18.12 6.09
C ALA A 98 2.58 -16.90 6.88
N ALA A 99 2.77 -15.75 6.23
CA ALA A 99 3.19 -14.51 6.88
C ALA A 99 2.14 -13.99 7.87
N CYS A 100 0.85 -14.02 7.50
CA CYS A 100 -0.24 -13.65 8.40
C CYS A 100 -0.31 -14.59 9.62
N ILE A 101 -0.19 -15.91 9.41
CA ILE A 101 -0.13 -16.88 10.51
C ILE A 101 1.05 -16.59 11.43
N PHE A 102 2.24 -16.33 10.88
CA PHE A 102 3.43 -16.01 11.65
C PHE A 102 3.27 -14.72 12.47
N LEU A 103 2.69 -13.67 11.89
CA LEU A 103 2.39 -12.42 12.59
C LEU A 103 1.34 -12.62 13.69
N ILE A 104 0.32 -13.45 13.46
CA ILE A 104 -0.66 -13.82 14.49
C ILE A 104 0.02 -14.59 15.62
N PHE A 105 0.92 -15.53 15.32
CA PHE A 105 1.70 -16.25 16.33
C PHE A 105 2.61 -15.32 17.13
N ILE A 106 3.33 -14.41 16.47
CA ILE A 106 4.16 -13.40 17.13
C ILE A 106 3.30 -12.51 18.02
N SER A 107 2.18 -12.02 17.49
CA SER A 107 1.26 -11.15 18.22
C SER A 107 0.68 -11.90 19.42
N PHE A 108 0.27 -13.16 19.25
CA PHE A 108 -0.22 -14.01 20.33
C PHE A 108 0.87 -14.24 21.37
N PHE A 109 2.10 -14.49 20.96
CA PHE A 109 3.23 -14.69 21.87
C PHE A 109 3.58 -13.40 22.65
N PHE A 110 3.45 -12.25 22.02
CA PHE A 110 3.67 -10.94 22.65
C PHE A 110 2.50 -10.51 23.55
N TYR A 111 1.26 -10.83 23.19
CA TYR A 111 0.05 -10.45 23.95
C TYR A 111 -0.36 -11.48 25.01
N HIS A 112 0.04 -12.76 24.90
CA HIS A 112 -0.25 -13.76 25.91
C HIS A 112 0.69 -13.57 27.10
N PRO A 113 0.20 -13.06 28.25
CA PRO A 113 1.02 -12.62 29.37
C PRO A 113 1.38 -13.78 30.30
N ASP A 114 1.88 -14.89 29.74
CA ASP A 114 2.59 -15.95 30.49
C ASP A 114 4.10 -15.96 30.18
N GLY A 115 4.62 -14.81 29.74
CA GLY A 115 6.05 -14.51 29.65
C GLY A 115 6.79 -14.48 30.99
N ARG A 116 6.16 -14.89 32.10
CA ARG A 116 6.82 -15.01 33.41
C ARG A 116 7.52 -16.36 33.61
N TYR A 117 7.08 -17.44 32.95
CA TYR A 117 7.69 -18.76 33.08
C TYR A 117 8.99 -18.93 32.26
N LEU A 118 9.06 -18.34 31.05
CA LEU A 118 10.29 -18.36 30.25
C LEU A 118 11.42 -17.55 30.90
N SER A 119 11.09 -16.44 31.56
CA SER A 119 12.08 -15.51 32.10
C SER A 119 12.91 -16.06 33.26
N GLN A 120 12.38 -17.01 34.05
CA GLN A 120 13.15 -17.66 35.13
C GLN A 120 14.11 -18.73 34.59
N SER A 121 13.62 -19.56 33.66
CA SER A 121 14.41 -20.65 33.07
C SER A 121 15.57 -20.14 32.21
N PHE A 122 15.42 -18.96 31.61
CA PHE A 122 16.49 -18.32 30.83
C PHE A 122 17.53 -17.63 31.72
N LYS A 123 17.13 -17.00 32.84
CA LYS A 123 18.08 -16.32 33.74
C LYS A 123 19.15 -17.26 34.31
N GLU A 124 18.79 -18.46 34.74
CA GLU A 124 19.75 -19.43 35.26
C GLU A 124 20.67 -19.99 34.16
N LYS A 125 20.13 -20.31 32.99
CA LYS A 125 20.94 -20.86 31.87
C LYS A 125 21.88 -19.82 31.25
N ILE A 126 21.49 -18.55 31.22
CA ILE A 126 22.30 -17.45 30.67
C ILE A 126 23.49 -17.14 31.58
N ASN A 127 23.32 -17.12 32.90
CA ASN A 127 24.44 -16.88 33.81
C ASN A 127 25.49 -18.00 33.74
N LEU A 128 25.06 -19.25 33.57
CA LEU A 128 25.95 -20.40 33.41
C LEU A 128 26.69 -20.40 32.06
N SER A 129 26.07 -19.91 30.99
CA SER A 129 26.73 -19.80 29.68
C SER A 129 27.70 -18.63 29.61
N LEU A 130 27.37 -17.47 30.21
CA LEU A 130 28.28 -16.32 30.31
C LEU A 130 29.56 -16.65 31.10
N GLY A 131 29.46 -17.36 32.22
CA GLY A 131 30.65 -17.81 32.96
C GLY A 131 31.52 -18.82 32.19
N ARG A 132 30.93 -19.57 31.24
CA ARG A 132 31.66 -20.47 30.35
C ARG A 132 32.40 -19.70 29.26
N ILE A 133 31.77 -18.63 28.75
CA ILE A 133 32.37 -17.70 27.78
C ILE A 133 33.57 -16.99 28.41
N GLU A 134 33.45 -16.50 29.66
CA GLU A 134 34.58 -15.90 30.39
C GLU A 134 35.78 -16.86 30.50
N LYS A 135 35.54 -18.14 30.82
CA LYS A 135 36.61 -19.15 30.91
C LYS A 135 37.23 -19.48 29.56
N THR A 136 36.44 -19.51 28.48
CA THR A 136 36.97 -19.71 27.13
C THR A 136 37.75 -18.49 26.63
N VAL A 137 37.36 -17.28 27.02
CA VAL A 137 38.08 -16.05 26.66
C VAL A 137 39.36 -15.90 27.49
N ALA A 138 39.34 -16.24 28.79
CA ALA A 138 40.56 -16.31 29.61
C ALA A 138 41.53 -17.38 29.11
N LYS A 139 41.03 -18.49 28.53
CA LYS A 139 41.87 -19.51 27.88
C LYS A 139 42.44 -19.08 26.53
N MET A 140 41.95 -17.97 25.96
CA MET A 140 42.41 -17.36 24.71
C MET A 140 43.35 -16.16 24.92
N GLU A 141 44.06 -16.09 26.05
CA GLU A 141 45.16 -15.13 26.32
C GLU A 141 46.40 -15.29 25.40
N GLY A 142 46.24 -15.84 24.19
CA GLY A 142 47.29 -16.01 23.18
C GLY A 142 47.19 -15.09 21.97
N ILE A 143 46.22 -14.16 21.90
CA ILE A 143 46.04 -13.27 20.73
C ILE A 143 46.40 -11.83 21.14
N PRO A 144 47.59 -11.33 20.80
CA PRO A 144 48.03 -10.00 21.21
C PRO A 144 47.30 -8.92 20.39
N GLY A 145 46.67 -7.96 21.08
CA GLY A 145 46.56 -6.60 20.55
C GLY A 145 45.28 -5.80 20.82
N TYR A 146 44.09 -6.41 20.88
CA TYR A 146 42.84 -5.60 20.81
C TYR A 146 41.69 -6.03 21.74
N LEU A 147 41.83 -7.10 22.52
CA LEU A 147 40.70 -7.69 23.27
C LEU A 147 40.27 -7.03 24.60
N PRO A 148 41.11 -6.38 25.42
CA PRO A 148 40.71 -6.09 26.82
C PRO A 148 39.65 -4.98 26.94
N LEU A 149 39.63 -4.02 26.01
CA LEU A 149 38.65 -2.91 26.01
C LEU A 149 37.29 -3.33 25.44
N VAL A 150 37.29 -4.20 24.42
CA VAL A 150 36.08 -4.70 23.76
C VAL A 150 35.34 -5.68 24.66
N GLN A 151 36.08 -6.55 25.38
CA GLN A 151 35.49 -7.55 26.25
C GLN A 151 34.69 -6.93 27.40
N LYS A 152 35.23 -5.90 28.07
CA LYS A 152 34.54 -5.23 29.19
C LYS A 152 33.25 -4.53 28.75
N ASN A 153 33.34 -3.74 27.68
CA ASN A 153 32.18 -2.97 27.19
C ASN A 153 31.07 -3.88 26.65
N ILE A 154 31.41 -4.99 26.00
CA ILE A 154 30.40 -5.93 25.48
C ILE A 154 29.72 -6.68 26.63
N ILE A 155 30.47 -7.16 27.62
CA ILE A 155 29.90 -7.87 28.78
C ILE A 155 28.98 -6.94 29.58
N ASP A 156 29.40 -5.70 29.82
CA ASP A 156 28.59 -4.73 30.56
C ASP A 156 27.36 -4.26 29.77
N SER A 157 27.47 -4.12 28.44
CA SER A 157 26.32 -3.81 27.58
C SER A 157 25.31 -4.96 27.53
N LEU A 158 25.80 -6.20 27.47
CA LEU A 158 24.93 -7.38 27.51
C LEU A 158 24.21 -7.50 28.85
N LYS A 159 24.87 -7.21 29.98
CA LYS A 159 24.20 -7.14 31.30
C LYS A 159 23.03 -6.14 31.29
N HIS A 160 23.22 -4.97 30.68
CA HIS A 160 22.16 -3.96 30.58
C HIS A 160 21.00 -4.36 29.67
N ILE A 161 21.27 -5.02 28.54
CA ILE A 161 20.24 -5.47 27.58
C ILE A 161 19.35 -6.56 28.18
N PHE A 162 19.90 -7.42 29.03
CA PHE A 162 19.17 -8.54 29.63
C PHE A 162 18.44 -8.21 30.96
N GLN A 163 18.45 -6.95 31.40
CA GLN A 163 17.75 -6.49 32.60
C GLN A 163 16.56 -5.56 32.22
N PRO A 164 15.41 -6.10 31.75
CA PRO A 164 14.31 -5.26 31.30
C PRO A 164 13.51 -4.71 32.49
N ARG A 165 13.48 -3.37 32.56
CA ARG A 165 12.33 -2.50 32.87
C ARG A 165 11.45 -2.93 34.06
N ALA A 166 11.94 -2.66 35.28
CA ALA A 166 11.16 -2.75 36.52
C ALA A 166 10.47 -1.43 36.91
N ASP A 167 10.42 -0.41 36.05
CA ASP A 167 9.99 0.93 36.45
C ASP A 167 8.98 1.56 35.48
N MET A 168 7.82 0.90 35.32
CA MET A 168 6.67 1.49 34.63
C MET A 168 5.34 1.07 35.28
N SER A 169 5.32 1.08 36.61
CA SER A 169 4.11 0.83 37.42
C SER A 169 3.97 1.86 38.56
N GLU A 170 4.30 3.13 38.30
CA GLU A 170 3.94 4.23 39.21
C GLU A 170 3.56 5.48 38.41
N LYS A 171 2.49 5.35 37.63
CA LYS A 171 1.54 6.43 37.27
C LYS A 171 0.53 5.86 36.29
N ILE A 172 -0.59 5.40 36.84
CA ILE A 172 -2.00 5.69 36.48
C ILE A 172 -2.84 4.96 37.52
#